data_AF-A0A0L1I550-F1
#
_entry.id   AF-A0A0L1I550-F1
#
_cell.length_a   1.000
_cell.length_b   1.000
_cell.length_c   1.000
_cell.angle_alpha   90.00
_cell.angle_beta   90.00
_cell.angle_gamma   90.00
#
_symmetry.space_group_name_H-M   'P 1'
#
loop_
_entity.id
_entity.type
_entity.pdbx_description
1 polymer ?
#
loop_
_entity_poly.entity_id
_entity_poly.type
_entity_poly.pdbx_seq_one_letter_code
_entity_poly.pdbx_strand_id
1 'polypeptide(L)'
;MKEEKYEEARKIIEKKNIKDTVTTSKIQQQIAKLFKEIGLNVEKEFLIGPYVLDFALKKKKICIEVNGFTHYYNFNGKINAKTTLKYYILNKLKWKVLTIEYMDWKNKSKEDKIKYLETNVLEKIM
;
A
#
# COMPACT_ATOMS: atom_id res chain seq x y z
N MET A 1 14.18 -22.10 -34.42
CA MET A 1 15.12 -21.69 -33.34
C MET A 1 14.62 -20.58 -32.41
N LYS A 2 14.40 -19.32 -32.85
CA LYS A 2 13.96 -18.25 -31.90
C LYS A 2 12.49 -18.40 -31.49
N GLU A 3 11.58 -18.67 -32.43
CA GLU A 3 10.14 -18.85 -32.15
C GLU A 3 9.84 -20.05 -31.26
N GLU A 4 10.48 -21.20 -31.51
CA GLU A 4 10.33 -22.39 -30.65
C GLU A 4 10.73 -22.11 -29.20
N LYS A 5 11.80 -21.34 -28.99
CA LYS A 5 12.25 -20.94 -27.65
C LYS A 5 11.23 -20.04 -26.94
N TYR A 6 10.50 -19.20 -27.67
CA TYR A 6 9.46 -18.35 -27.10
C TYR A 6 8.18 -19.14 -26.78
N GLU A 7 7.81 -20.10 -27.63
CA GLU A 7 6.67 -20.98 -27.39
C GLU A 7 6.92 -21.92 -26.21
N GLU A 8 8.15 -22.42 -26.07
CA GLU A 8 8.54 -23.23 -24.92
C GLU A 8 8.53 -22.40 -23.62
N ALA A 9 9.02 -21.16 -23.66
CA ALA A 9 8.94 -20.24 -22.53
C ALA A 9 7.48 -19.91 -22.15
N ARG A 10 6.59 -19.69 -23.13
CA ARG A 10 5.16 -19.47 -22.89
C ARG A 10 4.49 -20.64 -22.19
N LYS A 11 4.68 -21.86 -22.70
CA LYS A 11 4.14 -23.09 -22.08
C LYS A 11 4.62 -23.26 -20.64
N ILE A 12 5.88 -22.92 -20.35
CA ILE A 12 6.42 -22.97 -18.99
C ILE A 12 5.72 -21.95 -18.08
N ILE A 13 5.47 -20.73 -18.55
CA ILE A 13 4.80 -19.67 -17.78
C ILE A 13 3.33 -20.02 -17.53
N GLU A 14 2.61 -20.49 -18.56
CA GLU A 14 1.22 -20.92 -18.44
C GLU A 14 1.07 -22.09 -17.47
N LYS A 15 1.98 -23.08 -17.53
CA LYS A 15 2.00 -24.22 -16.61
C LYS A 15 2.30 -23.81 -15.17
N LYS A 16 3.05 -22.72 -14.94
CA LYS A 16 3.31 -22.20 -13.59
C LYS A 16 2.06 -21.63 -12.92
N ASN A 17 0.96 -21.44 -13.66
CA ASN A 17 -0.34 -20.98 -13.15
C ASN A 17 -0.16 -19.81 -12.17
N ILE A 18 0.67 -18.85 -12.57
CA ILE A 18 1.08 -17.71 -11.73
C ILE A 18 -0.18 -16.88 -11.53
N LYS A 19 -0.79 -17.04 -10.35
CA LYS A 19 -1.91 -16.21 -9.96
C LYS A 19 -1.35 -14.82 -9.69
N ASP A 20 -1.81 -13.85 -10.47
CA ASP A 20 -1.70 -12.41 -10.16
C ASP A 20 -2.63 -12.04 -9.00
N THR A 21 -2.67 -12.88 -7.96
CA THR A 21 -3.35 -12.56 -6.71
C THR A 21 -2.59 -11.40 -6.09
N VAL A 22 -3.14 -10.20 -6.24
CA VAL A 22 -2.80 -9.02 -5.44
C VAL A 22 -2.91 -9.45 -3.99
N THR A 23 -1.79 -9.91 -3.45
CA THR A 23 -1.76 -10.46 -2.10
C THR A 23 -1.74 -9.22 -1.23
N THR A 24 -2.89 -8.87 -0.66
CA THR A 24 -2.95 -7.82 0.36
C THR A 24 -1.89 -8.16 1.39
N SER A 25 -0.94 -7.25 1.56
CA SER A 25 0.23 -7.50 2.39
C SER A 25 -0.22 -7.82 3.81
N LYS A 26 0.45 -8.76 4.47
CA LYS A 26 0.17 -9.10 5.88
C LYS A 26 0.12 -7.86 6.78
N ILE A 27 0.90 -6.82 6.45
CA ILE A 27 0.88 -5.53 7.16
C ILE A 27 -0.44 -4.76 6.96
N GLN A 28 -0.97 -4.71 5.74
CA GLN A 28 -2.26 -4.07 5.45
C GLN A 28 -3.39 -4.77 6.21
N GLN A 29 -3.37 -6.11 6.27
CA GLN A 29 -4.35 -6.87 7.06
C GLN A 29 -4.26 -6.56 8.56
N GLN A 30 -3.05 -6.45 9.12
CA GLN A 30 -2.84 -6.06 10.52
C GLN A 30 -3.33 -4.64 10.81
N ILE A 31 -2.99 -3.69 9.94
CA ILE A 31 -3.42 -2.28 10.06
C ILE A 31 -4.94 -2.18 9.97
N ALA A 32 -5.58 -2.90 9.04
CA ALA A 32 -7.03 -2.93 8.90
C ALA A 32 -7.72 -3.42 10.19
N LYS A 33 -7.16 -4.43 10.86
CA LYS A 33 -7.66 -4.93 12.14
C LYS A 33 -7.55 -3.86 13.22
N LEU A 34 -6.40 -3.18 13.31
CA LEU A 34 -6.18 -2.12 14.29
C LEU A 34 -7.08 -0.91 14.05
N PHE A 35 -7.30 -0.50 12.79
CA PHE A 35 -8.29 0.52 12.45
C PHE A 35 -9.69 0.16 12.93
N LYS A 36 -10.09 -1.11 12.80
CA LYS A 36 -11.37 -1.58 13.36
C LYS A 36 -11.38 -1.52 14.89
N GLU A 37 -10.29 -1.93 15.55
CA GLU A 37 -10.17 -1.90 17.02
C GLU A 37 -10.27 -0.46 17.58
N ILE A 38 -9.69 0.54 16.89
CA ILE A 38 -9.76 1.96 17.29
C ILE A 38 -11.00 2.70 16.78
N GLY A 39 -11.94 2.00 16.12
CA GLY A 39 -13.19 2.59 15.60
C GLY A 39 -13.03 3.46 14.34
N LEU A 40 -11.89 3.39 13.65
CA LEU A 40 -11.68 4.11 12.39
C LEU A 40 -12.25 3.31 11.21
N ASN A 41 -13.37 3.78 10.66
CA ASN A 41 -14.00 3.16 9.49
C ASN A 41 -13.34 3.61 8.19
N VAL A 42 -12.47 2.76 7.63
CA VAL A 42 -11.78 2.97 6.35
C VAL A 42 -12.26 2.00 5.28
N GLU A 43 -12.28 2.45 4.03
CA GLU A 43 -12.50 1.58 2.87
C GLU A 43 -11.16 1.04 2.36
N LYS A 44 -11.04 -0.28 2.27
CA LYS A 44 -9.83 -0.94 1.78
C LYS A 44 -9.83 -1.00 0.25
N GLU A 45 -8.64 -0.98 -0.35
CA GLU A 45 -8.45 -1.23 -1.79
C GLU A 45 -9.34 -0.35 -2.67
N PHE A 46 -9.44 0.93 -2.32
CA PHE A 46 -10.35 1.85 -2.99
C PHE A 46 -9.79 2.30 -4.35
N LEU A 47 -10.56 2.11 -5.41
CA LEU A 47 -10.16 2.49 -6.76
C LEU A 47 -10.36 3.99 -7.03
N ILE A 48 -9.34 4.63 -7.60
CA ILE A 48 -9.39 5.98 -8.13
C ILE A 48 -8.59 6.08 -9.44
N GLY A 49 -9.31 6.17 -10.56
CA GLY A 49 -8.69 6.11 -11.88
C GLY A 49 -7.84 4.84 -12.02
N PRO A 50 -6.54 4.94 -12.39
CA PRO A 50 -5.67 3.77 -12.53
C PRO A 50 -5.07 3.28 -11.19
N TYR A 51 -5.36 3.94 -10.07
CA TYR A 51 -4.75 3.63 -8.77
C TYR A 51 -5.71 2.88 -7.86
N VAL A 52 -5.16 1.91 -7.13
CA VAL A 52 -5.80 1.30 -5.96
C VAL A 52 -5.14 1.89 -4.72
N LEU A 53 -5.96 2.46 -3.84
CA LEU A 53 -5.54 3.01 -2.56
C LEU A 53 -5.66 1.93 -1.50
N ASP A 54 -4.64 1.80 -0.65
CA ASP A 54 -4.66 0.78 0.41
C ASP A 54 -5.84 0.99 1.36
N PHE A 55 -6.02 2.22 1.84
CA PHE A 55 -7.16 2.65 2.63
C PHE A 55 -7.64 4.05 2.25
N ALA A 56 -8.94 4.27 2.29
CA ALA A 56 -9.57 5.54 1.98
C ALA A 56 -10.63 5.94 3.01
N LEU A 57 -10.59 7.21 3.41
CA LEU A 57 -11.69 7.91 4.08
C LEU A 57 -12.34 8.84 3.06
N LYS A 58 -13.24 8.29 2.24
CA LYS A 58 -13.79 8.98 1.05
C LYS A 58 -14.37 10.36 1.33
N LYS A 59 -15.17 10.46 2.39
CA LYS A 59 -15.83 11.73 2.77
C LYS A 59 -14.82 12.83 3.07
N LYS A 60 -13.65 12.48 3.60
CA LYS A 60 -12.57 13.41 3.93
C LYS A 60 -11.52 13.55 2.81
N LYS A 61 -11.62 12.77 1.73
CA LYS A 61 -10.57 12.61 0.70
C LYS A 61 -9.19 12.35 1.32
N ILE A 62 -9.12 11.47 2.31
CA ILE A 62 -7.85 11.04 2.90
C ILE A 62 -7.54 9.64 2.40
N CYS A 63 -6.32 9.47 1.91
CA CYS A 63 -5.72 8.22 1.49
C CYS A 63 -4.65 7.83 2.51
N ILE A 64 -4.66 6.58 2.98
CA ILE A 64 -3.62 6.04 3.85
C ILE A 64 -2.92 4.91 3.10
N GLU A 65 -1.64 5.07 2.81
CA GLU A 65 -0.82 4.15 2.00
C GLU A 65 0.21 3.43 2.88
N VAL A 66 0.39 2.12 2.66
CA VAL A 66 1.35 1.32 3.41
C VAL A 66 2.60 1.10 2.55
N ASN A 67 3.61 1.93 2.80
CA ASN A 67 4.87 1.89 2.07
C ASN A 67 5.70 0.66 2.49
N GLY A 68 5.56 -0.44 1.73
CA GLY A 68 6.45 -1.59 1.77
C GLY A 68 7.74 -1.38 0.97
N PHE A 69 8.65 -2.36 0.97
CA PHE A 69 9.96 -2.29 0.30
C PHE A 69 9.90 -1.87 -1.18
N THR A 70 8.84 -2.21 -1.89
CA THR A 70 8.64 -1.87 -3.31
C THR A 70 8.38 -0.38 -3.56
N HIS A 71 8.12 0.42 -2.53
CA HIS A 71 7.85 1.85 -2.65
C HIS A 71 9.13 2.70 -2.61
N TYR A 72 10.28 2.11 -2.33
CA TYR A 72 11.56 2.79 -2.24
C TYR A 72 12.53 2.32 -3.33
N TYR A 73 13.54 3.14 -3.64
CA TYR A 73 14.64 2.72 -4.53
C TYR A 73 15.57 1.70 -3.86
N ASN A 74 15.80 1.88 -2.56
CA ASN A 74 16.68 1.07 -1.75
C ASN A 74 16.25 1.16 -0.27
N PHE A 75 16.96 0.46 0.60
CA PHE A 75 16.66 0.45 2.04
C PHE A 75 16.93 1.78 2.77
N ASN A 76 17.40 2.82 2.07
CA ASN A 76 17.71 4.14 2.67
C ASN A 76 16.46 5.03 2.82
N GLY A 77 15.25 4.47 2.60
CA GLY A 77 13.98 5.18 2.80
C GLY A 77 13.60 6.18 1.71
N LYS A 78 14.37 6.26 0.61
CA LYS A 78 14.05 7.16 -0.51
C LYS A 78 12.94 6.57 -1.38
N ILE A 79 11.77 7.20 -1.35
CA ILE A 79 10.60 6.82 -2.17
C ILE A 79 10.95 6.89 -3.67
N ASN A 80 10.48 5.89 -4.44
CA ASN A 80 10.74 5.81 -5.87
C ASN A 80 9.84 6.74 -6.71
N ALA A 81 10.22 6.98 -7.98
CA ALA A 81 9.49 7.90 -8.86
C ALA A 81 8.03 7.48 -9.10
N LYS A 82 7.75 6.17 -9.16
CA LYS A 82 6.39 5.64 -9.35
C LYS A 82 5.48 6.03 -8.18
N THR A 83 5.93 5.82 -6.96
CA THR A 83 5.19 6.19 -5.74
C THR A 83 5.08 7.71 -5.62
N THR A 84 6.15 8.46 -5.87
CA THR A 84 6.12 9.93 -5.86
C THR A 84 5.11 10.49 -6.86
N LEU A 85 5.06 9.94 -8.08
CA LEU A 85 4.09 10.36 -9.10
C LEU A 85 2.65 10.04 -8.67
N LYS A 86 2.40 8.84 -8.12
CA LYS A 86 1.08 8.48 -7.54
C LYS A 86 0.67 9.52 -6.50
N TYR A 87 1.53 9.83 -5.53
CA TYR A 87 1.23 10.79 -4.47
C TYR A 87 1.00 12.20 -5.00
N TYR A 88 1.79 12.63 -5.98
CA TYR A 88 1.60 13.92 -6.64
C TYR A 88 0.21 14.01 -7.28
N ILE A 89 -0.19 13.00 -8.06
CA ILE A 89 -1.50 12.97 -8.73
C ILE A 89 -2.64 12.95 -7.71
N LEU A 90 -2.54 12.14 -6.66
CA LEU A 90 -3.55 12.11 -5.59
C LEU A 90 -3.71 13.47 -4.91
N ASN A 91 -2.60 14.13 -4.57
CA ASN A 91 -2.64 15.49 -4.01
C ASN A 91 -3.27 16.50 -4.98
N LYS A 92 -3.01 16.40 -6.29
CA LYS A 92 -3.66 17.24 -7.31
C LYS A 92 -5.17 16.99 -7.42
N LEU A 93 -5.60 15.74 -7.21
CA LEU A 93 -7.01 15.36 -7.08
C LEU A 93 -7.62 15.72 -5.72
N LYS A 94 -6.91 16.50 -4.90
CA LYS A 94 -7.33 16.94 -3.55
C LYS A 94 -7.45 15.81 -2.54
N TRP A 95 -6.71 14.73 -2.74
CA TRP A 95 -6.55 13.69 -1.73
C TRP A 95 -5.36 14.00 -0.84
N LYS A 96 -5.58 14.02 0.48
CA LYS A 96 -4.50 14.07 1.45
C LYS A 96 -3.90 12.67 1.58
N VAL A 97 -2.62 12.53 1.27
CA VAL A 97 -1.90 11.26 1.39
C VAL A 97 -1.22 11.19 2.75
N LEU A 98 -1.59 10.19 3.54
CA LEU A 98 -0.92 9.78 4.77
C LEU A 98 -0.21 8.46 4.50
N THR A 99 0.95 8.25 5.09
CA THR A 99 1.74 7.04 4.86
C THR A 99 2.05 6.31 6.17
N ILE A 100 2.08 4.99 6.08
CA ILE A 100 2.58 4.10 7.12
C ILE A 100 3.81 3.40 6.54
N GLU A 101 4.98 3.72 7.07
CA GLU A 101 6.23 3.18 6.56
C GLU A 101 6.50 1.81 7.19
N TYR A 102 6.72 0.78 6.36
CA TYR A 102 6.97 -0.59 6.85
C TYR A 102 8.17 -0.66 7.80
N MET A 103 9.20 0.14 7.55
CA MET A 103 10.41 0.17 8.37
C MET A 103 10.16 0.62 9.80
N ASP A 104 9.24 1.56 9.99
CA ASP A 104 8.84 2.03 11.31
C ASP A 104 7.88 1.05 11.99
N TRP A 105 7.09 0.31 11.20
CA TRP A 105 6.10 -0.63 11.70
C TRP A 105 6.68 -1.95 12.21
N LYS A 106 7.64 -2.53 11.49
CA LYS A 106 7.99 -3.97 11.57
C LYS A 106 8.46 -4.45 12.96
N ASN A 107 9.12 -3.61 13.74
CA ASN A 107 9.77 -3.99 15.00
C ASN A 107 9.05 -3.42 16.25
N LYS A 108 7.80 -2.98 16.12
CA LYS A 108 7.03 -2.38 17.21
C LYS A 108 6.12 -3.38 17.94
N SER A 109 5.98 -3.20 19.25
CA SER A 109 4.96 -3.88 20.06
C SER A 109 3.54 -3.49 19.60
N LYS A 110 2.50 -4.18 20.10
CA LYS A 110 1.12 -3.82 19.75
C LYS A 110 0.78 -2.40 20.23
N GLU A 111 1.17 -2.04 21.44
CA GLU A 111 0.97 -0.71 22.03
C GLU A 111 1.69 0.37 21.23
N ASP A 112 2.95 0.15 20.87
CA ASP A 112 3.72 1.08 20.04
C ASP A 112 3.13 1.25 18.63
N LYS A 113 2.53 0.19 18.06
CA LYS A 113 1.83 0.27 16.77
C LYS A 113 0.58 1.13 16.86
N ILE A 114 -0.20 1.00 17.94
CA ILE A 114 -1.38 1.84 18.17
C ILE A 114 -0.94 3.31 18.30
N LYS A 115 0.07 3.59 19.13
CA LYS A 115 0.63 4.94 19.28
C LYS A 115 1.17 5.49 17.96
N TYR A 116 1.82 4.66 17.16
CA TYR A 116 2.28 5.06 15.83
C TYR A 116 1.12 5.45 14.91
N LEU A 117 0.01 4.69 14.91
CA LEU A 117 -1.19 5.02 14.14
C LEU A 117 -1.87 6.29 14.66
N GLU A 118 -1.91 6.50 15.97
CA GLU A 118 -2.44 7.73 16.57
C GLU A 118 -1.70 8.96 16.02
N THR A 119 -0.37 8.99 16.15
CA THR A 119 0.45 10.14 15.72
C THR A 119 0.50 10.31 14.20
N ASN A 120 0.61 9.21 13.44
CA ASN A 120 0.84 9.32 11.98
C ASN A 120 -0.44 9.33 11.16
N VAL A 121 -1.57 8.87 11.72
CA VAL A 121 -2.83 8.73 11.01
C VAL A 121 -3.93 9.52 11.71
N LEU A 122 -4.26 9.22 12.97
CA LEU A 122 -5.44 9.80 13.62
C LEU A 122 -5.32 11.31 13.87
N GLU A 123 -4.21 11.77 14.44
CA GLU A 123 -3.94 13.20 14.67
C GLU A 123 -3.95 14.01 13.37
N LYS A 124 -3.65 13.36 12.23
CA LYS A 124 -3.62 14.00 10.91
C LYS A 124 -4.94 13.90 10.15
N ILE A 125 -5.93 13.14 10.65
CA ILE A 125 -7.29 13.02 10.08
C ILE A 125 -8.28 13.99 10.72
N MET A 126 -8.04 14.33 12.00
CA MET A 126 -8.78 15.37 12.72
C MET A 126 -8.39 16.75 12.22
#